data_AF-A0A091AGI5-F1
#
_entry.id   AF-A0A091AGI5-F1
#
_cell.length_a   1.000
_cell.length_b   1.000
_cell.length_c   1.000
_cell.angle_alpha   90.00
_cell.angle_beta   90.00
_cell.angle_gamma   90.00
#
_symmetry.space_group_name_H-M   'P 1'
#
loop_
_entity.id
_entity.type
_entity.pdbx_description
1 polymer ?
#
loop_
_entity_poly.entity_id
_entity_poly.type
_entity_poly.pdbx_seq_one_letter_code
_entity_poly.pdbx_strand_id
1 'polypeptide(L)'
;MRQATLNIEMPASILTTLPVSRKQLPDYILKTLAVELFREGKLSLGKARELANLPDKWEMIRLLGDRGVSVNYTEDDAEVDVESLDRLLA
;
A
#
# COMPACT_ATOMS: atom_id res chain seq x y z
N MET A 1 -10.59 8.61 -10.43
CA MET A 1 -9.20 8.21 -10.16
C MET A 1 -8.42 8.24 -11.46
N ARG A 2 -7.21 8.78 -11.46
CA ARG A 2 -6.33 8.82 -12.64
C ARG A 2 -5.45 7.58 -12.59
N GLN A 3 -5.58 6.67 -13.55
CA GLN A 3 -4.74 5.48 -13.62
C GLN A 3 -3.40 5.82 -14.27
N ALA A 4 -2.32 5.29 -13.71
CA ALA A 4 -0.98 5.33 -14.28
C ALA A 4 -0.49 3.90 -14.49
N THR A 5 0.12 3.63 -15.64
CA THR A 5 0.69 2.31 -15.95
C THR A 5 2.19 2.34 -15.69
N LEU A 6 2.68 1.45 -14.84
CA LEU A 6 4.10 1.22 -14.58
C LEU A 6 4.48 -0.16 -15.12
N ASN A 7 5.45 -0.21 -16.05
CA ASN A 7 6.01 -1.46 -16.53
C ASN A 7 7.22 -1.83 -15.66
N ILE A 8 7.20 -3.02 -15.08
CA ILE A 8 8.27 -3.55 -14.23
C ILE A 8 8.88 -4.77 -14.93
N GLU A 9 10.17 -4.71 -15.20
CA GLU A 9 10.93 -5.87 -15.68
C GLU A 9 11.40 -6.70 -14.48
N MET A 10 11.10 -7.99 -14.49
CA MET A 10 11.52 -8.93 -13.45
C MET A 10 12.09 -10.19 -14.09
N PRO A 11 13.04 -10.88 -13.43
CA PRO A 11 13.52 -12.17 -13.91
C PRO A 11 12.36 -13.16 -14.06
N ALA A 12 12.26 -13.80 -15.22
CA ALA A 12 11.18 -14.74 -15.52
C ALA A 12 11.10 -15.91 -14.51
N SER A 13 12.23 -16.30 -13.93
CA SER A 13 12.32 -17.32 -12.89
C SER A 13 11.55 -16.97 -11.61
N ILE A 14 11.44 -15.68 -11.27
CA ILE A 14 10.67 -15.24 -10.10
C ILE A 14 9.17 -15.45 -10.35
N LEU A 15 8.70 -15.18 -11.58
CA LEU A 15 7.30 -15.38 -11.96
C LEU A 15 6.86 -16.85 -11.89
N THR A 16 7.79 -17.80 -12.04
CA THR A 16 7.49 -19.25 -11.93
C THR A 16 7.67 -19.79 -10.51
N THR A 17 8.45 -19.13 -9.67
CA THR A 17 8.75 -19.58 -8.31
C THR A 17 7.73 -19.07 -7.28
N LEU A 18 7.09 -17.94 -7.56
CA LEU A 18 6.06 -17.40 -6.67
C LEU A 18 4.87 -18.36 -6.58
N PRO A 19 4.42 -18.73 -5.36
CA PRO A 19 3.26 -19.60 -5.16
C PRO A 19 1.93 -18.84 -5.35
N VAL A 20 1.84 -18.02 -6.40
CA VAL A 20 0.70 -17.15 -6.71
C VAL A 20 0.34 -17.33 -8.17
N SER A 21 -0.95 -17.52 -8.46
CA SER A 21 -1.40 -17.65 -9.85
C SER A 21 -1.18 -16.35 -10.64
N ARG A 22 -0.91 -16.45 -11.95
CA ARG A 22 -0.73 -15.26 -12.82
C ARG A 22 -1.89 -14.28 -12.76
N LYS A 23 -3.11 -14.76 -12.52
CA LYS A 23 -4.33 -13.94 -12.37
C LYS A 23 -4.33 -13.11 -11.09
N GLN A 24 -3.75 -13.64 -10.01
CA GLN A 24 -3.69 -12.99 -8.70
C GLN A 24 -2.41 -12.18 -8.51
N LEU A 25 -1.40 -12.40 -9.35
CA LEU A 25 -0.08 -11.79 -9.20
C LEU A 25 -0.12 -10.24 -9.15
N PRO A 26 -0.86 -9.52 -10.02
CA PRO A 26 -0.90 -8.06 -9.94
C PRO A 26 -1.46 -7.55 -8.61
N ASP A 27 -2.57 -8.13 -8.14
CA ASP A 27 -3.19 -7.79 -6.85
C ASP A 27 -2.25 -8.10 -5.67
N TYR A 28 -1.58 -9.24 -5.72
CA TYR A 28 -0.59 -9.63 -4.71
C TYR A 28 0.57 -8.64 -4.64
N ILE A 29 1.11 -8.22 -5.79
CA ILE A 29 2.22 -7.25 -5.85
C ILE A 29 1.78 -5.89 -5.31
N LEU A 30 0.61 -5.38 -5.74
CA LEU A 30 0.09 -4.09 -5.28
C LEU A 30 -0.16 -4.07 -3.77
N LYS A 31 -0.77 -5.13 -3.23
CA LYS A 31 -0.98 -5.26 -1.77
C LYS A 31 0.33 -5.36 -1.01
N THR A 32 1.30 -6.10 -1.54
CA THR A 32 2.62 -6.22 -0.91
C THR A 32 3.34 -4.88 -0.92
N LEU A 33 3.35 -4.17 -2.04
CA LEU A 33 3.93 -2.84 -2.15
C LEU A 33 3.24 -1.82 -1.22
N ALA A 34 1.91 -1.85 -1.13
CA ALA A 34 1.16 -0.99 -0.23
C ALA A 34 1.52 -1.22 1.25
N VAL A 35 1.67 -2.48 1.66
CA VAL A 35 2.06 -2.83 3.03
C VAL A 35 3.48 -2.35 3.34
N GLU A 36 4.44 -2.59 2.44
CA GLU A 36 5.83 -2.17 2.67
C GLU A 36 5.98 -0.64 2.68
N LEU A 37 5.35 0.06 1.73
CA LEU A 37 5.40 1.52 1.70
C LEU A 37 4.70 2.17 2.90
N PHE A 38 3.65 1.55 3.45
CA PHE A 38 3.06 1.99 4.71
C PHE A 38 4.02 1.75 5.88
N ARG A 39 4.61 0.54 5.96
CA ARG A 39 5.57 0.18 7.01
C ARG A 39 6.78 1.13 7.05
N GLU A 40 7.21 1.61 5.89
CA GLU A 40 8.31 2.59 5.75
C GLU A 40 7.88 4.06 5.97
N GLY A 41 6.61 4.33 6.31
CA GLY A 41 6.07 5.69 6.47
C GLY A 41 6.00 6.49 5.17
N LYS A 42 6.09 5.84 4.00
CA LYS A 42 6.05 6.50 2.68
C LYS A 42 4.63 6.75 2.20
N LEU A 43 3.68 5.95 2.67
CA LEU A 43 2.25 6.11 2.37
C LEU A 43 1.46 6.20 3.66
N SER A 44 0.54 7.17 3.74
CA SER A 44 -0.50 7.16 4.76
C SER A 44 -1.44 5.96 4.59
N LEU A 45 -2.20 5.63 5.63
CA LEU A 45 -3.18 4.52 5.60
C LEU A 45 -4.14 4.64 4.41
N GLY A 46 -4.61 5.86 4.13
CA GLY A 46 -5.52 6.13 3.02
C GLY A 46 -4.90 5.86 1.66
N LYS A 47 -3.62 6.21 1.47
CA LYS A 47 -2.91 6.03 0.20
C LYS A 47 -2.46 4.58 -0.01
N ALA A 48 -2.05 3.91 1.06
CA ALA A 48 -1.76 2.48 1.03
C ALA A 48 -3.03 1.66 0.69
N ARG A 49 -4.19 2.02 1.26
CA ARG A 49 -5.49 1.44 0.90
C ARG A 49 -5.82 1.63 -0.59
N GLU A 50 -5.61 2.83 -1.11
CA GLU A 50 -5.83 3.14 -2.53
C GLU A 50 -4.94 2.27 -3.42
N LEU A 51 -3.65 2.15 -3.10
CA LEU A 51 -2.71 1.30 -3.84
C LEU A 51 -3.05 -0.18 -3.78
N ALA A 52 -3.50 -0.67 -2.61
CA ALA A 52 -3.97 -2.04 -2.40
C ALA A 52 -5.34 -2.33 -3.05
N ASN A 53 -5.98 -1.33 -3.66
CA ASN A 53 -7.30 -1.41 -4.27
C ASN A 53 -8.38 -1.96 -3.31
N LEU A 54 -8.34 -1.51 -2.05
CA LEU A 54 -9.26 -1.95 -1.01
C LEU A 54 -10.43 -0.96 -0.83
N PRO A 55 -11.66 -1.46 -0.59
CA PRO A 55 -12.86 -0.62 -0.60
C PRO A 55 -12.90 0.37 0.57
N ASP A 56 -12.35 0.01 1.73
CA ASP A 56 -12.39 0.81 2.94
C ASP A 56 -11.12 0.67 3.80
N LYS A 57 -11.02 1.52 4.83
CA LYS A 57 -9.84 1.57 5.72
C LYS A 57 -9.67 0.32 6.58
N TRP A 58 -10.76 -0.37 6.91
CA TRP A 58 -10.73 -1.54 7.79
C TRP A 58 -10.13 -2.74 7.08
N GLU A 59 -10.42 -2.90 5.79
CA GLU A 59 -9.77 -3.88 4.94
C GLU A 59 -8.25 -3.68 4.87
N MET A 60 -7.78 -2.42 4.83
CA MET A 60 -6.35 -2.11 4.87
C MET A 60 -5.74 -2.42 6.24
N ILE A 61 -6.41 -2.03 7.33
CA ILE A 61 -5.98 -2.36 8.70
C ILE A 61 -5.87 -3.88 8.89
N ARG A 62 -6.85 -4.64 8.38
CA ARG A 62 -6.81 -6.10 8.42
C ARG A 62 -5.62 -6.64 7.62
N LEU A 63 -5.39 -6.15 6.41
CA LEU A 63 -4.23 -6.54 5.60
C LEU A 63 -2.91 -6.24 6.32
N LEU A 64 -2.79 -5.09 6.99
CA LEU A 64 -1.60 -4.75 7.79
C LEU A 64 -1.44 -5.72 8.96
N GLY A 65 -2.51 -6.02 9.68
CA GLY A 65 -2.52 -6.99 10.78
C GLY A 65 -2.12 -8.40 10.34
N ASP A 66 -2.67 -8.89 9.22
CA ASP A 66 -2.33 -10.19 8.62
C ASP A 66 -0.85 -10.28 8.22
N ARG A 67 -0.19 -9.12 8.01
CA ARG A 67 1.23 -8.99 7.65
C ARG A 67 2.11 -8.56 8.83
N GLY A 68 1.57 -8.55 10.05
CA GLY A 68 2.30 -8.20 11.27
C GLY A 68 2.73 -6.73 11.33
N VAL A 69 2.09 -5.85 10.57
CA VAL A 69 2.38 -4.42 10.57
C VAL A 69 1.48 -3.72 11.58
N SER A 70 2.12 -3.19 12.63
CA SER A 70 1.46 -2.36 13.63
C SER A 70 0.92 -1.09 12.98
N VAL A 71 -0.36 -0.80 13.21
CA VAL A 71 -1.02 0.45 12.80
C VAL A 71 -0.93 1.49 13.91
N ASN A 72 0.10 1.43 14.77
CA ASN A 72 0.31 2.47 15.78
C ASN A 72 0.41 3.81 15.05
N TYR A 73 -0.69 4.57 15.09
CA TYR A 73 -0.78 5.93 14.63
C TYR A 73 0.14 6.73 15.55
N THR A 74 1.33 7.03 15.03
CA THR A 74 2.33 7.77 15.78
C THR A 74 2.00 9.26 15.74
N GLU A 75 2.58 10.02 16.66
CA GLU A 75 2.44 11.48 16.67
C GLU A 75 2.94 12.09 15.34
N ASP A 76 4.00 11.50 14.77
CA ASP A 76 4.54 11.85 13.45
C ASP A 76 3.49 11.65 12.32
N ASP A 77 2.68 10.58 12.39
CA ASP A 77 1.60 10.34 11.42
C ASP A 77 0.52 11.42 11.49
N ALA A 78 0.22 11.92 12.70
CA ALA A 78 -0.72 13.02 12.89
C ALA A 78 -0.16 14.33 12.33
N GLU A 79 1.14 14.59 12.52
CA GLU A 79 1.82 15.77 12.00
C GLU A 79 1.83 15.80 10.46
N VAL A 80 2.09 14.65 9.82
CA VAL A 80 2.05 14.52 8.36
C VAL A 80 0.65 14.72 7.80
N ASP A 81 -0.40 14.26 8.49
CA ASP A 81 -1.78 14.50 8.10
C ASP A 81 -2.15 16.00 8.20
N VAL A 82 -1.70 16.69 9.27
CA VAL A 82 -1.89 18.15 9.41
C VAL A 82 -1.17 18.90 8.28
N GLU A 83 0.09 18.56 8.00
CA GLU A 83 0.85 19.17 6.91
C GLU A 83 0.18 18.96 5.54
N SER A 84 -0.43 17.79 5.33
CA SER A 84 -1.14 17.46 4.10
C SER A 84 -2.43 18.27 3.96
N LEU A 85 -3.14 18.53 5.06
CA LEU A 85 -4.32 19.39 5.08
C LEU A 85 -3.97 20.86 4.85
N ASP A 86 -2.91 21.36 5.47
CA ASP A 86 -2.45 22.74 5.29
C ASP A 86 -2.09 23.02 3.83
N ARG A 87 -1.43 22.07 3.14
CA ARG A 87 -1.13 22.20 1.71
C ARG A 87 -2.36 22.22 0.81
N LEU A 88 -3.45 21.56 1.21
CA LEU A 88 -4.69 21.51 0.43
C LEU A 88 -5.61 22.71 0.69
N LEU A 89 -5.44 23.37 1.84
CA LEU A 89 -6.26 24.51 2.29
C LEU A 89 -5.58 25.87 2.09
N ALA A 90 -4.29 25.89 1.74
CA ALA A 90 -3.55 27.08 1.30
C ALA A 90 -3.88 27.48 -0.15
#